data_AF-A0A965TX59-F1
#
_entry.id   AF-A0A965TX59-F1
#
_cell.length_a   1.000
_cell.length_b   1.000
_cell.length_c   1.000
_cell.angle_alpha   90.00
_cell.angle_beta   90.00
_cell.angle_gamma   90.00
#
_symmetry.space_group_name_H-M   'P 1'
#
loop_
_entity.id
_entity.type
_entity.pdbx_description
1 polymer ?
#
loop_
_entity_poly.entity_id
_entity_poly.type
_entity_poly.pdbx_seq_one_letter_code
_entity_poly.pdbx_strand_id
1 'polypeptide(L)' 'MEGETKGRNAILSRLLSKRFGQNIFDIRMQERLRTATPEQLDRWAERILDAKTVDEVFDEEPPE' A
#
# COMPACT_ATOMS: atom_id res chain seq x y z
N MET A 1 13.73 11.70 8.46
CA MET A 1 13.16 10.83 7.40
C MET A 1 11.66 10.53 7.58
N GLU A 2 10.98 11.07 8.60
CA GLU A 2 9.52 10.89 8.76
C GLU A 2 8.68 11.55 7.65
N GLY A 3 9.12 12.68 7.10
CA GLY A 3 8.41 13.38 6.02
C GLY A 3 8.32 12.56 4.73
N GLU A 4 9.37 11.81 4.43
CA GLU A 4 9.45 10.94 3.24
C GLU A 4 8.49 9.76 3.35
N THR A 5 8.43 9.13 4.52
CA THR A 5 7.51 8.02 4.82
C THR A 5 6.05 8.48 4.77
N LYS A 6 5.74 9.65 5.35
CA LYS A 6 4.40 10.27 5.26
C LYS A 6 4.01 10.57 3.81
N GLY A 7 4.95 11.06 3.00
CA GLY A 7 4.75 11.29 1.57
C GLY A 7 4.42 10.01 0.81
N ARG A 8 5.22 8.95 1.00
CA ARG A 8 4.98 7.62 0.40
C ARG A 8 3.61 7.07 0.79
N ASN A 9 3.26 7.13 2.07
CA ASN A 9 1.98 6.65 2.59
C ASN A 9 0.79 7.40 1.95
N ALA A 10 0.87 8.73 1.83
CA ALA A 10 -0.17 9.53 1.19
C ALA A 10 -0.35 9.17 -0.30
N ILE A 11 0.75 8.97 -1.03
CA ILE A 11 0.69 8.54 -2.43
C ILE A 11 0.11 7.13 -2.55
N LEU A 12 0.58 6.19 -1.74
CA LEU A 12 0.10 4.81 -1.78
C LEU A 12 -1.40 4.72 -1.47
N SER A 13 -1.87 5.44 -0.45
CA SER A 13 -3.30 5.55 -0.12
C SER A 13 -4.12 6.07 -1.30
N ARG A 14 -3.61 7.08 -2.02
CA ARG A 14 -4.29 7.61 -3.20
C ARG A 14 -4.34 6.61 -4.35
N LEU A 15 -3.27 5.83 -4.56
CA LEU A 15 -3.21 4.80 -5.59
C LEU A 15 -4.17 3.64 -5.29
N LEU A 16 -4.16 3.14 -4.06
CA LEU A 16 -5.08 2.12 -3.57
C LEU A 16 -6.54 2.55 -3.73
N SER A 17 -6.87 3.78 -3.31
CA SER A 17 -8.20 4.33 -3.49
C SER A 17 -8.63 4.43 -4.96
N LYS A 18 -7.70 4.72 -5.86
CA LYS A 18 -7.98 4.83 -7.30
C LYS A 18 -8.19 3.48 -7.96
N ARG A 19 -7.44 2.45 -7.57
CA ARG A 19 -7.50 1.13 -8.20
C ARG A 19 -8.59 0.24 -7.63
N PHE A 20 -8.77 0.26 -6.31
CA PHE A 20 -9.64 -0.68 -5.59
C PHE A 20 -10.85 -0.02 -4.93
N GLY A 21 -10.95 1.32 -4.97
CA GLY A 21 -12.01 2.09 -4.31
C GLY A 21 -11.68 2.49 -2.88
N GLN A 22 -12.53 3.30 -2.24
CA GLN A 22 -12.31 3.79 -0.87
C GLN A 22 -12.77 2.81 0.21
N ASN A 23 -13.58 1.81 -0.15
CA ASN A 23 -14.14 0.81 0.77
C ASN A 23 -13.09 -0.16 1.34
N ILE A 24 -11.88 -0.20 0.79
CA ILE A 24 -10.78 -1.06 1.30
C ILE A 24 -10.07 -0.48 2.53
N PHE A 25 -10.30 0.79 2.88
CA PHE A 25 -9.59 1.46 3.98
C PHE A 25 -10.24 1.19 5.34
N ASP A 26 -10.22 -0.07 5.77
CA ASP A 26 -10.59 -0.43 7.14
C ASP A 26 -9.48 -0.05 8.15
N ILE A 27 -9.74 -0.29 9.43
CA ILE A 27 -8.79 0.02 10.51
C ILE A 27 -7.49 -0.78 10.34
N ARG A 28 -7.55 -2.02 9.86
CA ARG A 28 -6.36 -2.86 9.68
C ARG A 28 -5.48 -2.34 8.56
N MET A 29 -6.09 -1.88 7.46
CA MET A 29 -5.41 -1.30 6.32
C MET A 29 -4.69 -0.01 6.69
N GLN A 30 -5.38 0.87 7.43
CA GLN A 30 -4.80 2.13 7.91
C GLN A 30 -3.62 1.87 8.84
N GLU A 31 -3.73 0.88 9.71
CA GLU A 31 -2.64 0.48 10.61
C GLU A 31 -1.44 -0.09 9.85
N ARG A 32 -1.65 -0.98 8.86
CA ARG A 32 -0.58 -1.51 8.02
C ARG A 32 0.19 -0.41 7.31
N LEU A 33 -0.50 0.57 6.73
CA LEU A 33 0.13 1.70 6.07
C LEU A 33 0.94 2.55 7.07
N ARG A 34 0.43 2.75 8.29
CA ARG A 34 1.08 3.54 9.35
C ARG A 34 2.36 2.89 9.87
N THR A 35 2.39 1.57 9.98
CA THR A 35 3.54 0.81 10.53
C THR A 35 4.53 0.34 9.48
N ALA A 36 4.24 0.50 8.20
CA ALA A 36 5.10 0.04 7.11
C ALA A 36 6.41 0.81 7.02
N THR A 37 7.48 0.10 6.66
CA THR A 37 8.76 0.73 6.31
C THR A 37 8.69 1.40 4.94
N PRO A 38 9.57 2.36 4.63
CA PRO A 38 9.67 2.94 3.30
C PRO A 38 9.78 1.89 2.18
N GLU A 39 10.56 0.83 2.39
CA GLU A 39 10.78 -0.24 1.42
C GLU A 39 9.52 -1.10 1.21
N GLN A 40 8.72 -1.32 2.26
CA GLN A 40 7.42 -1.97 2.12
C GLN A 40 6.46 -1.11 1.30
N LEU A 41 6.41 0.20 1.56
CA LEU A 41 5.58 1.14 0.82
C LEU A 41 5.97 1.19 -0.68
N ASP A 42 7.26 1.18 -0.99
CA ASP A 42 7.75 1.17 -2.37
C ASP A 42 7.38 -0.14 -3.08
N ARG A 43 7.55 -1.31 -2.43
CA ARG A 43 7.11 -2.61 -3.00
C ARG A 43 5.60 -2.66 -3.24
N TRP A 44 4.80 -2.16 -2.31
CA TRP A 44 3.35 -2.10 -2.48
C TRP A 44 2.96 -1.17 -3.63
N ALA A 45 3.67 -0.06 -3.82
CA ALA A 45 3.43 0.83 -4.96
C ALA A 45 3.67 0.13 -6.31
N GLU A 46 4.70 -0.70 -6.42
CA GLU A 46 4.97 -1.51 -7.61
C GLU A 46 3.89 -2.58 -7.81
N ARG A 47 3.52 -3.32 -6.76
CA ARG A 47 2.46 -4.35 -6.85
C ARG A 47 1.08 -3.80 -7.21
N ILE A 48 0.80 -2.53 -6.94
CA ILE A 48 -0.43 -1.85 -7.40
C ILE A 48 -0.51 -1.77 -8.94
N LEU A 49 0.52 -2.10 -9.70
CA LEU A 49 0.41 -2.16 -11.15
C LEU A 49 -0.21 -3.50 -11.59
N ASP A 50 0.17 -4.60 -10.94
CA ASP A 50 -0.14 -5.96 -11.44
C ASP A 50 -1.18 -6.72 -10.59
N ALA A 51 -1.31 -6.40 -9.29
CA ALA A 51 -2.21 -7.12 -8.38
C ALA A 51 -3.68 -7.10 -8.82
N LYS A 52 -4.38 -8.23 -8.79
CA LYS A 52 -5.82 -8.29 -9.11
C LYS A 52 -6.69 -7.89 -7.93
N THR A 53 -6.17 -8.03 -6.72
CA THR A 53 -6.87 -7.74 -5.47
C THR A 53 -6.03 -6.83 -4.57
N VAL A 54 -6.69 -6.20 -3.60
CA VAL A 54 -5.99 -5.40 -2.58
C VAL A 54 -5.05 -6.30 -1.75
N ASP A 55 -5.46 -7.52 -1.43
CA ASP A 55 -4.65 -8.44 -0.63
C ASP A 55 -3.33 -8.81 -1.32
N GLU A 56 -3.34 -9.03 -2.63
CA GLU A 56 -2.14 -9.28 -3.45
C GLU A 56 -1.13 -8.11 -3.41
N VAL A 57 -1.58 -6.87 -3.20
CA VAL A 57 -0.66 -5.73 -3.01
C VAL A 57 0.15 -5.89 -1.74
N PHE A 58 -0.50 -6.35 -0.68
CA PHE A 58 0.07 -6.46 0.66
C PHE A 58 0.61 -7.84 0.99
N ASP A 59 0.56 -8.77 0.04
CA ASP A 59 1.21 -10.06 0.18
C ASP A 59 2.72 -9.82 0.38
N GLU A 60 3.38 -10.56 1.26
CA GLU A 60 4.82 -10.44 1.45
C GLU A 60 5.58 -11.53 0.68
N GLU A 61 4.88 -12.49 0.10
CA GLU A 61 5.46 -13.52 -0.76
C GLU A 61 5.73 -12.95 -2.17
N PRO A 62 6.93 -13.14 -2.73
CA PRO A 62 7.20 -12.76 -4.11
C PRO A 62 6.29 -13.58 -5.05
N PRO A 63 5.76 -12.97 -6.13
CA PRO A 63 5.00 -13.75 -7.12
C PRO A 63 5.90 -14.85 -7.71
N GLU A 64 5.38 -16.09 -7.78
CA GLU A 64 6.02 -17.24 -8.47
C GLU A 64 6.20 -17.00 -9.97
#